data_AF-A0A7Z7NP10-F1
#
_entry.id   AF-A0A7Z7NP10-F1
#
_cell.length_a   1.000
_cell.length_b   1.000
_cell.length_c   1.000
_cell.angle_alpha   90.00
_cell.angle_beta   90.00
_cell.angle_gamma   90.00
#
_symmetry.space_group_name_H-M   'P 1'
#
loop_
_entity.id
_entity.type
_entity.pdbx_description
1 polymer ?
#
loop_
_entity_poly.entity_id
_entity_poly.type
_entity_poly.pdbx_seq_one_letter_code
_entity_poly.pdbx_strand_id
1 'polypeptide(L)'
;MRGSAPNQAFKFPSLDRLPAARMKQTFLTGVELDIACGFLARDGQLLLSPSGKWRRNVLVHDVRAPLRMGILLPEYTTDARRAISRLFEGAGLFAWHDTLQSLARIWKGDRMKHAIDSALATASTVVHSAGQVVNQVAVFDPEAEQWHFVPCQTMDDVPENNHPHG
;
A
#
# COMPACT_ATOMS: atom_id res chain seq x y z
N MET A 1 -13.19 -33.76 23.54
CA MET A 1 -13.56 -32.34 23.35
C MET A 1 -12.33 -31.48 23.65
N ARG A 2 -11.65 -30.93 22.63
CA ARG A 2 -10.58 -29.92 22.81
C ARG A 2 -11.16 -28.57 22.40
N GLY A 3 -11.24 -27.65 23.35
CA GLY A 3 -11.66 -26.27 23.10
C GLY A 3 -10.60 -25.56 22.25
N SER A 4 -11.00 -25.04 21.09
CA SER A 4 -10.19 -24.07 20.37
C SER A 4 -10.19 -22.76 21.14
N ALA A 5 -9.00 -22.26 21.47
CA ALA A 5 -8.85 -20.91 21.98
C ALA A 5 -9.40 -19.91 20.93
N PRO A 6 -10.13 -18.86 21.35
CA PRO A 6 -10.64 -17.86 20.42
C PRO A 6 -9.46 -17.19 19.72
N ASN A 7 -9.53 -17.17 18.39
CA ASN A 7 -8.60 -16.49 17.50
C ASN A 7 -8.72 -14.98 17.76
N GLN A 8 -8.05 -14.50 18.81
CA GLN A 8 -7.99 -13.09 19.17
C GLN A 8 -7.14 -12.43 18.10
N ALA A 9 -7.80 -11.83 17.10
CA ALA A 9 -7.14 -11.03 16.10
C ALA A 9 -6.36 -9.93 16.84
N PHE A 10 -5.04 -10.10 16.96
CA PHE A 10 -4.15 -9.07 17.44
C PHE A 10 -4.28 -7.90 16.47
N LYS A 11 -5.07 -6.90 16.86
CA LYS A 11 -5.11 -5.62 16.15
C LYS A 11 -3.76 -4.97 16.40
N PHE A 12 -2.83 -5.13 15.45
CA PHE A 12 -1.61 -4.36 15.47
C PHE A 12 -2.00 -2.87 15.51
N PRO A 13 -1.56 -2.11 16.52
CA PRO A 13 -1.77 -0.68 16.53
C PRO A 13 -1.14 -0.12 15.27
N SER A 14 -1.90 0.70 14.56
CA SER A 14 -1.39 1.44 13.41
C SER A 14 -0.15 2.22 13.86
N LEU A 15 0.99 1.97 13.22
CA LEU A 15 2.30 2.46 13.68
C LEU A 15 2.38 4.00 13.72
N ASP A 16 1.63 4.67 12.85
CA ASP A 16 1.40 6.12 12.82
C ASP A 16 0.70 6.67 14.07
N ARG A 17 0.05 5.82 14.87
CA ARG A 17 -0.64 6.19 16.11
C ARG A 17 0.16 5.91 17.38
N LEU A 18 1.34 5.30 17.25
CA LEU A 18 2.21 5.05 18.40
C LEU A 18 3.09 6.28 18.67
N PRO A 19 3.11 6.80 19.92
CA PRO A 19 4.07 7.83 20.29
C PRO A 19 5.50 7.38 20.00
N ALA A 20 6.35 8.27 19.49
CA ALA A 20 7.74 7.95 19.14
C ALA A 20 8.53 7.31 20.32
N ALA A 21 8.22 7.69 21.55
CA ALA A 21 8.80 7.08 22.75
C ALA A 21 8.39 5.60 22.93
N ARG A 22 7.13 5.26 22.64
CA ARG A 22 6.66 3.86 22.65
C ARG A 22 7.23 3.07 21.48
N MET A 23 7.33 3.65 20.29
CA MET A 23 8.01 3.02 19.15
C MET A 23 9.45 2.61 19.49
N LYS A 24 10.21 3.50 20.15
CA LYS A 24 11.58 3.21 20.61
C LYS A 24 11.66 2.09 21.64
N GLN A 25 10.70 2.01 22.56
CA GLN A 25 10.69 0.98 23.60
C GLN A 25 10.23 -0.38 23.07
N THR A 26 9.25 -0.40 22.16
CA THR A 26 8.65 -1.64 21.65
C THR A 26 9.45 -2.23 20.49
N PHE A 27 10.05 -1.40 19.64
CA PHE A 27 10.70 -1.81 18.40
C PHE A 27 12.16 -1.32 18.35
N LEU A 28 12.94 -1.73 19.36
CA LEU A 28 14.34 -1.32 19.55
C LEU A 28 15.22 -1.52 18.29
N THR A 29 14.94 -2.57 17.51
CA THR A 29 15.69 -2.94 16.30
C THR A 29 14.96 -2.61 14.99
N GLY A 30 13.72 -2.10 15.08
CA GLY A 30 12.81 -1.92 13.95
C GLY A 30 11.67 -2.92 13.90
N VAL A 31 11.00 -2.97 12.75
CA VAL A 31 9.86 -3.85 12.46
C VAL A 31 9.95 -4.41 11.04
N GLU A 32 9.23 -5.48 10.76
CA GLU A 32 8.94 -5.95 9.40
C GLU A 32 7.55 -5.43 8.99
N LEU A 33 7.45 -4.95 7.76
CA LEU A 33 6.26 -4.29 7.24
C LEU A 33 5.85 -4.88 5.89
N ASP A 34 4.55 -5.01 5.71
CA ASP A 34 3.94 -5.11 4.39
C ASP A 34 3.74 -3.70 3.81
N ILE A 35 4.18 -3.51 2.57
CA ILE A 35 4.00 -2.26 1.84
C ILE A 35 2.79 -2.40 0.91
N ALA A 36 1.72 -1.70 1.28
CA ALA A 36 0.55 -1.57 0.43
C ALA A 36 0.73 -0.44 -0.58
N CYS A 37 0.53 -0.75 -1.86
CA CYS A 37 0.53 0.23 -2.95
C CYS A 37 -0.73 0.06 -3.79
N GLY A 38 -1.63 1.05 -3.70
CA GLY A 38 -2.90 1.05 -4.40
C GLY A 38 -3.98 0.15 -3.78
N PHE A 39 -5.06 0.00 -4.52
CA PHE A 39 -6.25 -0.76 -4.13
C PHE A 39 -6.60 -1.80 -5.19
N LEU A 40 -7.13 -2.94 -4.77
CA LEU A 40 -7.56 -3.98 -5.69
C LEU A 40 -8.78 -3.50 -6.48
N ALA A 41 -8.74 -3.71 -7.79
CA ALA A 41 -9.75 -3.26 -8.70
C ALA A 41 -10.11 -4.32 -9.75
N ARG A 42 -11.25 -4.10 -10.40
CA ARG A 42 -11.71 -4.87 -11.53
C ARG A 42 -12.42 -3.98 -12.54
N ASP A 43 -12.07 -4.08 -13.82
CA ASP A 43 -12.78 -3.45 -14.93
C ASP A 43 -13.07 -1.95 -14.70
N GLY A 44 -12.12 -1.22 -14.10
CA GLY A 44 -12.24 0.20 -13.75
C GLY A 44 -12.95 0.49 -12.42
N GLN A 45 -13.11 -0.51 -11.56
CA GLN A 45 -13.87 -0.41 -10.32
C GLN A 45 -13.09 -0.90 -9.09
N LEU A 46 -13.11 -0.12 -8.01
CA LEU A 46 -12.53 -0.46 -6.71
C LEU A 46 -13.32 -1.57 -6.00
N LEU A 47 -12.59 -2.51 -5.40
CA LEU A 47 -13.18 -3.65 -4.70
C LEU A 47 -13.26 -3.40 -3.18
N LEU A 48 -14.44 -3.68 -2.60
CA LEU A 48 -14.62 -3.69 -1.15
C LEU A 48 -14.31 -5.06 -0.53
N SER A 49 -13.87 -5.04 0.72
CA SER A 49 -13.93 -6.17 1.62
C SER A 49 -15.38 -6.45 2.01
N PRO A 50 -15.70 -7.65 2.53
CA PRO A 50 -17.00 -7.93 3.13
C PRO A 50 -17.39 -6.95 4.27
N SER A 51 -16.39 -6.31 4.90
CA SER A 51 -16.58 -5.28 5.92
C SER A 51 -16.78 -3.86 5.36
N GLY A 52 -16.90 -3.71 4.04
CA GLY A 52 -17.14 -2.43 3.37
C GLY A 52 -15.92 -1.52 3.22
N LYS A 53 -14.72 -2.01 3.53
CA LYS A 53 -13.46 -1.24 3.39
C LYS A 53 -12.83 -1.49 2.03
N TRP A 54 -12.14 -0.53 1.45
CA TRP A 54 -11.37 -0.77 0.23
C TRP A 54 -10.31 -1.84 0.46
N ARG A 55 -10.22 -2.80 -0.46
CA ARG A 55 -9.18 -3.82 -0.41
C ARG A 55 -7.89 -3.20 -0.92
N ARG A 56 -6.88 -3.14 -0.05
CA ARG A 56 -5.54 -2.67 -0.40
C ARG A 56 -4.80 -3.75 -1.18
N ASN A 57 -3.98 -3.33 -2.13
CA ASN A 57 -3.00 -4.19 -2.76
C ASN A 57 -1.71 -4.16 -1.94
N VAL A 58 -1.31 -5.29 -1.35
CA VAL A 58 0.01 -5.43 -0.72
C VAL A 58 0.97 -5.84 -1.81
N LEU A 59 1.93 -4.96 -2.11
CA LEU A 59 2.83 -5.13 -3.24
C LEU A 59 4.16 -5.76 -2.84
N VAL A 60 4.63 -5.45 -1.63
CA VAL A 60 5.91 -5.97 -1.12
C VAL A 60 5.69 -6.43 0.31
N HIS A 61 6.15 -7.65 0.60
CA HIS A 61 6.07 -8.26 1.92
C HIS A 61 7.41 -8.17 2.66
N ASP A 62 7.36 -8.32 3.99
CA ASP A 62 8.53 -8.51 4.86
C ASP A 62 9.62 -7.43 4.69
N VAL A 63 9.21 -6.18 4.46
CA VAL A 63 10.13 -5.05 4.34
C VAL A 63 10.67 -4.70 5.71
N ARG A 64 11.98 -4.88 5.88
CA ARG A 64 12.67 -4.45 7.09
C ARG A 64 12.62 -2.92 7.21
N ALA A 65 12.17 -2.42 8.35
CA ALA A 65 12.16 -1.01 8.68
C ALA A 65 12.89 -0.79 10.02
N PRO A 66 14.23 -0.64 10.01
CA PRO A 66 14.97 -0.30 11.22
C PRO A 66 14.55 1.06 11.78
N LEU A 67 14.62 1.17 13.10
CA LEU A 67 14.43 2.43 13.81
C LEU A 67 15.74 3.22 13.84
N ARG A 68 15.81 4.35 13.13
CA ARG A 68 16.98 5.24 13.12
C ARG A 68 16.58 6.62 13.63
N MET A 69 17.24 7.09 14.67
CA MET A 69 16.93 8.38 15.32
C MET A 69 15.46 8.54 15.75
N GLY A 70 14.75 7.43 16.00
CA GLY A 70 13.33 7.43 16.36
C GLY A 70 12.35 7.45 15.18
N ILE A 71 12.83 7.26 13.95
CA ILE A 71 12.04 7.20 12.73
C ILE A 71 12.21 5.80 12.14
N LEU A 72 11.10 5.15 11.75
CA LEU A 72 11.16 3.91 10.98
C LEU A 72 11.53 4.26 9.54
N LEU A 73 12.62 3.68 9.04
CA LEU A 73 13.08 3.88 7.67
C LEU A 73 13.02 2.55 6.92
N PRO A 74 11.97 2.29 6.13
CA PRO A 74 11.86 1.07 5.34
C PRO A 74 13.03 0.90 4.37
N GLU A 75 13.66 -0.27 4.40
CA GLU A 75 14.75 -0.67 3.52
C GLU A 75 14.18 -1.49 2.36
N TYR A 76 13.96 -0.81 1.22
CA TYR A 76 13.47 -1.47 0.03
C TYR A 76 14.60 -2.18 -0.73
N THR A 77 14.39 -3.46 -1.05
CA THR A 77 15.24 -4.19 -2.02
C THR A 77 15.11 -3.57 -3.42
N THR A 78 16.07 -3.86 -4.29
CA THR A 78 16.02 -3.41 -5.70
C THR A 78 14.73 -3.87 -6.39
N ASP A 79 14.32 -5.12 -6.15
CA ASP A 79 13.11 -5.68 -6.75
C ASP A 79 11.84 -5.02 -6.19
N ALA A 80 11.78 -4.75 -4.89
CA ALA A 80 10.69 -4.00 -4.28
C ALA A 80 10.54 -2.60 -4.92
N ARG A 81 11.66 -1.88 -5.09
CA ARG A 81 11.65 -0.57 -5.76
C ARG A 81 11.18 -0.67 -7.21
N ARG A 82 11.62 -1.70 -7.93
CA ARG A 82 11.23 -1.94 -9.32
C ARG A 82 9.73 -2.26 -9.44
N ALA A 83 9.20 -3.10 -8.55
CA ALA A 83 7.78 -3.44 -8.52
C ALA A 83 6.90 -2.21 -8.27
N ILE A 84 7.27 -1.38 -7.28
CA ILE A 84 6.58 -0.11 -7.01
C ILE A 84 6.66 0.81 -8.23
N SER A 85 7.85 0.96 -8.82
CA SER A 85 8.04 1.83 -9.99
C SER A 85 7.17 1.38 -11.16
N ARG A 86 7.15 0.08 -11.48
CA ARG A 86 6.30 -0.48 -12.54
C ARG A 86 4.82 -0.20 -12.33
N LEU A 87 4.32 -0.30 -11.10
CA LEU A 87 2.93 0.03 -10.80
C LEU A 87 2.62 1.49 -11.13
N PHE A 88 3.45 2.44 -10.66
CA PHE A 88 3.23 3.86 -10.90
C PHE A 88 3.46 4.24 -12.38
N GLU A 89 4.47 3.67 -13.03
CA GLU A 89 4.72 3.84 -14.48
C GLU A 89 3.57 3.28 -15.32
N GLY A 90 3.01 2.13 -14.93
CA GLY A 90 1.81 1.55 -15.55
C GLY A 90 0.56 2.42 -15.36
N ALA A 91 0.54 3.29 -14.34
CA ALA A 91 -0.46 4.33 -14.17
C ALA A 91 -0.15 5.62 -14.96
N GLY A 92 0.99 5.70 -15.66
CA GLY A 92 1.48 6.90 -16.32
C GLY A 92 2.17 7.90 -15.38
N LEU A 93 2.40 7.52 -14.11
CA LEU A 93 2.95 8.36 -13.05
C LEU A 93 4.47 8.19 -12.96
N PHE A 94 5.20 8.53 -14.02
CA PHE A 94 6.66 8.32 -14.10
C PHE A 94 7.45 9.14 -13.06
N ALA A 95 6.93 10.28 -12.60
CA ALA A 95 7.55 11.14 -11.60
C ALA A 95 7.05 10.87 -10.16
N TRP A 96 6.42 9.72 -9.89
CA TRP A 96 5.76 9.42 -8.62
C TRP A 96 6.66 9.60 -7.39
N HIS A 97 7.95 9.31 -7.50
CA HIS A 97 8.90 9.49 -6.40
C HIS A 97 9.06 10.97 -6.02
N ASP A 98 9.10 11.88 -7.01
CA ASP A 98 9.20 13.32 -6.78
C ASP A 98 7.88 13.89 -6.24
N THR A 99 6.75 13.36 -6.71
CA THR A 99 5.41 13.66 -6.16
C THR A 99 5.31 13.23 -4.70
N LEU A 100 5.80 12.04 -4.31
CA LEU A 100 5.82 11.59 -2.91
C LEU A 100 6.75 12.43 -2.03
N GLN A 101 7.94 12.81 -2.52
CA GLN A 101 8.82 13.70 -1.76
C GLN A 101 8.21 15.09 -1.60
N SER A 102 7.51 15.59 -2.62
CA SER A 102 6.79 16.86 -2.58
C SER A 102 5.59 16.80 -1.64
N LEU A 103 4.85 15.69 -1.63
CA LEU A 103 3.78 15.42 -0.66
C LEU A 103 4.29 15.45 0.78
N ALA A 104 5.43 14.80 1.05
CA ALA A 104 5.99 14.73 2.40
C ALA A 104 6.60 16.06 2.89
N ARG A 105 7.10 16.91 1.98
CA ARG A 105 7.85 18.14 2.33
C ARG A 105 7.08 19.43 2.13
N ILE A 106 6.24 19.49 1.10
CA ILE A 106 5.66 20.73 0.57
C ILE A 106 4.16 20.80 0.83
N TRP A 107 3.47 19.66 0.78
CA TRP A 107 2.02 19.65 0.96
C TRP A 107 1.67 19.87 2.42
N LYS A 108 1.19 21.08 2.73
CA LYS A 108 0.58 21.42 4.02
C LYS A 108 -0.61 20.48 4.27
N GLY A 109 -0.93 20.24 5.54
CA GLY A 109 -1.96 19.27 5.96
C GLY A 109 -3.31 19.43 5.24
N ASP A 110 -3.71 20.65 4.90
CA ASP A 110 -4.96 20.93 4.19
C ASP A 110 -4.97 20.38 2.76
N ARG A 111 -3.85 20.42 2.05
CA ARG A 111 -3.74 19.88 0.68
C ARG A 111 -3.76 18.36 0.68
N MET A 112 -3.09 17.74 1.65
CA MET A 112 -3.15 16.29 1.85
C MET A 112 -4.58 15.84 2.19
N LYS A 113 -5.25 16.57 3.08
CA LYS A 113 -6.64 16.31 3.43
C LYS A 113 -7.55 16.43 2.21
N HIS A 114 -7.39 17.49 1.40
CA HIS A 114 -8.16 17.66 0.18
C HIS A 114 -7.99 16.50 -0.80
N ALA A 115 -6.76 16.06 -1.05
CA ALA A 115 -6.52 14.92 -1.94
C ALA A 115 -7.13 13.61 -1.41
N ILE A 116 -7.10 13.38 -0.09
CA ILE A 116 -7.78 12.24 0.53
C ILE A 116 -9.30 12.35 0.37
N ASP A 117 -9.88 13.52 0.64
CA ASP A 117 -11.31 13.77 0.51
C ASP A 117 -11.76 13.60 -0.95
N SER A 118 -10.98 14.09 -1.91
CA SER A 118 -11.21 13.93 -3.36
C SER A 118 -11.13 12.46 -3.79
N ALA A 119 -10.11 11.72 -3.33
CA ALA A 119 -10.01 10.28 -3.57
C ALA A 119 -11.21 9.51 -3.03
N LEU A 120 -11.68 9.83 -1.81
CA LEU A 120 -12.86 9.21 -1.19
C LEU A 120 -14.14 9.54 -1.94
N ALA A 121 -14.32 10.80 -2.35
CA ALA A 121 -15.49 11.23 -3.10
C ALA A 121 -15.58 10.54 -4.47
N THR A 122 -14.48 10.52 -5.23
CA THR A 122 -14.41 9.93 -6.57
C THR A 122 -14.42 8.40 -6.55
N ALA A 123 -13.91 7.78 -5.50
CA ALA A 123 -13.97 6.33 -5.35
C ALA A 123 -15.40 5.79 -5.20
N SER A 124 -16.33 6.58 -4.62
CA SER A 124 -17.71 6.15 -4.38
C SER A 124 -18.51 5.85 -5.66
N THR A 125 -18.07 6.35 -6.81
CA THR A 125 -18.72 6.13 -8.12
C THR A 125 -18.25 4.85 -8.82
N VAL A 126 -17.28 4.13 -8.26
CA VAL A 126 -16.60 2.99 -8.91
C VAL A 126 -16.55 1.74 -8.02
N VAL A 127 -17.52 1.49 -7.14
CA VAL A 127 -17.44 0.43 -6.11
C VAL A 127 -18.36 -0.78 -6.38
N HIS A 128 -17.83 -2.01 -6.28
CA HIS A 128 -18.62 -3.26 -6.32
C HIS A 128 -18.34 -4.25 -5.18
N SER A 129 -19.34 -5.13 -4.96
CA SER A 129 -19.42 -6.11 -3.88
C SER A 129 -18.32 -7.17 -3.91
N ALA A 130 -17.98 -7.67 -2.71
CA ALA A 130 -16.96 -8.69 -2.48
C ALA A 130 -17.22 -9.98 -3.29
N GLY A 131 -16.13 -10.61 -3.77
CA GLY A 131 -16.18 -11.91 -4.48
C GLY A 131 -15.73 -11.88 -5.94
N GLN A 132 -15.36 -10.72 -6.48
CA GLN A 132 -14.90 -10.60 -7.87
C GLN A 132 -13.41 -10.91 -8.02
N VAL A 133 -13.04 -11.51 -9.16
CA VAL A 133 -11.64 -11.77 -9.53
C VAL A 133 -10.97 -10.44 -9.82
N VAL A 134 -9.86 -10.17 -9.14
CA VAL A 134 -9.02 -8.99 -9.33
C VAL A 134 -8.33 -9.10 -10.69
N ASN A 135 -8.37 -8.04 -11.50
CA ASN A 135 -7.57 -7.95 -12.72
C ASN A 135 -6.78 -6.63 -12.81
N GLN A 136 -6.95 -5.73 -11.85
CA GLN A 136 -6.31 -4.41 -11.83
C GLN A 136 -5.88 -3.99 -10.42
N VAL A 137 -4.89 -3.10 -10.38
CA VAL A 137 -4.54 -2.30 -9.20
C VAL A 137 -4.85 -0.85 -9.50
N ALA A 138 -5.64 -0.22 -8.64
CA ALA A 138 -6.00 1.19 -8.73
C ALA A 138 -5.05 2.08 -7.91
N VAL A 139 -4.57 3.16 -8.49
CA VAL A 139 -3.74 4.18 -7.86
C VAL A 139 -4.39 5.54 -8.06
N PHE A 140 -4.44 6.36 -7.02
CA PHE A 140 -4.95 7.72 -7.12
C PHE A 140 -3.81 8.69 -7.41
N ASP A 141 -3.96 9.50 -8.45
CA ASP A 141 -3.09 10.63 -8.74
C ASP A 141 -3.63 11.86 -7.99
N PRO A 142 -2.95 12.35 -6.94
CA PRO A 142 -3.43 13.49 -6.17
C PRO A 142 -3.20 14.83 -6.88
N GLU A 143 -2.40 14.90 -7.96
CA GLU A 143 -2.21 16.12 -8.74
C GLU A 143 -3.34 16.30 -9.76
N ALA A 144 -3.76 15.22 -10.41
CA ALA A 144 -4.88 15.21 -11.36
C ALA A 144 -6.24 14.86 -10.73
N GLU A 145 -6.24 14.45 -9.45
CA GLU A 145 -7.43 14.02 -8.69
C GLU A 145 -8.24 12.90 -9.36
N GLN A 146 -7.54 11.94 -9.96
CA GLN A 146 -8.15 10.87 -10.74
C GLN A 146 -7.61 9.48 -10.38
N TRP A 147 -8.44 8.46 -10.61
CA TRP A 147 -8.06 7.07 -10.43
C TRP A 147 -7.48 6.49 -11.72
N HIS A 148 -6.32 5.86 -11.59
CA HIS A 148 -5.67 5.09 -12.64
C HIS A 148 -5.80 3.60 -12.33
N PHE A 149 -6.16 2.79 -13.34
CA PHE A 149 -6.37 1.35 -13.19
C PHE A 149 -5.33 0.58 -14.02
N VAL A 150 -4.37 -0.02 -13.33
CA VAL A 150 -3.23 -0.73 -13.94
C VAL A 150 -3.56 -2.22 -14.01
N PRO A 151 -3.53 -2.87 -15.19
CA PRO A 151 -3.73 -4.32 -15.29
C PRO A 151 -2.68 -5.09 -14.49
N CYS A 152 -3.10 -6.13 -13.77
CA CYS A 152 -2.19 -6.96 -12.98
C CYS A 152 -1.13 -7.65 -13.86
N GLN A 153 -1.46 -8.00 -15.11
CA GLN A 153 -0.53 -8.60 -16.08
C GLN A 153 0.68 -7.69 -16.38
N THR A 154 0.51 -6.37 -16.29
CA THR A 154 1.61 -5.39 -16.48
C THR A 154 2.62 -5.43 -15.33
N MET A 155 2.30 -6.08 -14.21
CA MET A 155 3.15 -6.21 -13.03
C MET A 155 3.95 -7.53 -13.02
N ASP A 156 3.49 -8.55 -13.73
CA ASP A 156 4.02 -9.93 -13.72
C ASP A 156 5.24 -10.15 -14.64
N ASP A 157 5.70 -9.16 -15.41
CA ASP A 157 6.88 -9.25 -16.30
C ASP A 157 8.23 -9.25 -15.54
N VAL A 158 8.32 -9.96 -14.41
CA VAL A 158 9.60 -10.37 -13.82
C VAL A 158 9.88 -11.79 -14.35
N PRO A 159 11.01 -12.05 -15.03
CA PRO A 159 11.38 -13.42 -15.32
C PRO A 159 11.47 -14.17 -13.98
N GLU A 160 10.71 -15.27 -13.85
CA GLU A 160 10.89 -16.25 -12.78
C GLU A 160 12.38 -16.54 -12.68
N ASN A 161 13.02 -16.04 -11.62
CA ASN A 161 14.38 -16.42 -11.31
C ASN A 161 14.26 -17.88 -10.85
N ASN A 162 14.44 -18.80 -11.80
CA ASN A 162 14.66 -20.22 -11.56
C ASN A 162 15.75 -20.36 -10.50
N HIS A 163 15.36 -20.62 -9.26
CA HIS A 163 16.25 -21.25 -8.30
C HIS A 163 16.01 -22.76 -8.39
N PRO A 164 17.01 -23.54 -8.84
CA PRO A 164 16.90 -24.98 -8.86
C PRO A 164 16.87 -25.46 -7.41
N HIS A 165 15.96 -26.40 -7.14
CA HIS A 165 16.00 -27.21 -5.94
C HIS A 165 17.38 -27.85 -5.79
N GLY A 166 17.98 -27.66 -4.62
CA GLY A 166 19.16 -28.36 -4.11
C GLY A 166 19.07 -28.46 -2.60
#